data_AF-A0A3N7G2T7-F1
#
_entry.id   AF-A0A3N7G2T7-F1
#
_cell.length_a   1.000
_cell.length_b   1.000
_cell.length_c   1.000
_cell.angle_alpha   90.00
_cell.angle_beta   90.00
_cell.angle_gamma   90.00
#
_symmetry.space_group_name_H-M   'P 1'
#
loop_
_entity.id
_entity.type
_entity.pdbx_description
1 polymer ?
#
loop_
_entity_poly.entity_id
_entity_poly.type
_entity_poly.pdbx_seq_one_letter_code
_entity_poly.pdbx_strand_id
1 'polypeptide(L)'
;MRSFQRNFSVSSSFPLLPLQLPSPMETHVWFVLPDEFKSVSLLNQYMELLSPCEKENVLSMRGDQLQKRALLARTLVRTPIARYQINNHVVDPRSLKFKKNIHGKPELVWESDDGQCPSPLHFNISHTSSLIACGVTVNSPIGIDVEEKQRKIKNNILAFARRYFSLYEVEHLSAISDSEVQRQEFVKLWILKEAYVKALGRGFSAAPFKTFTIREKDATNSGASEVVVESSDHPVSLTNNWQFGLFELASSHYAAVCMEKDKTSDVAMRVPMRLT
;
A
#
# COMPACT_ATOMS: atom_id res chain seq x y z
N MET A 1 2.50 9.92 -16.58
CA MET A 1 3.48 10.60 -15.70
C MET A 1 2.90 11.89 -15.15
N ARG A 2 2.29 11.86 -13.97
CA ARG A 2 2.25 13.01 -13.06
C ARG A 2 2.55 12.48 -11.68
N SER A 3 3.82 12.15 -11.45
CA SER A 3 4.36 12.08 -10.10
C SER A 3 3.99 13.39 -9.42
N PHE A 4 3.11 13.37 -8.40
CA PHE A 4 3.22 14.43 -7.43
C PHE A 4 4.37 14.01 -6.54
N GLN A 5 5.55 14.48 -6.93
CA GLN A 5 6.48 15.01 -5.94
C GLN A 5 5.75 16.14 -5.20
N ARG A 6 4.84 15.77 -4.29
CA ARG A 6 4.97 16.35 -2.98
C ARG A 6 6.02 15.47 -2.33
N ASN A 7 7.29 15.87 -2.53
CA ASN A 7 8.21 15.95 -1.41
C ASN A 7 7.36 16.22 -0.18
N PHE A 8 7.53 15.44 0.89
CA PHE A 8 7.03 15.84 2.21
C PHE A 8 7.47 17.29 2.39
N SER A 9 6.61 18.23 1.99
CA SER A 9 6.94 19.63 2.03
C SER A 9 6.77 19.89 3.48
N VAL A 10 7.92 19.94 4.14
CA VAL A 10 8.13 20.32 5.51
C VAL A 10 7.56 21.73 5.67
N SER A 11 6.25 21.86 5.70
CA SER A 11 5.62 22.86 6.51
C SER A 11 5.43 22.16 7.85
N SER A 12 6.45 22.28 8.70
CA SER A 12 6.39 22.13 10.15
C SER A 12 5.41 23.11 10.81
N SER A 13 4.50 23.70 10.04
CA SER A 13 3.48 24.62 10.46
C SER A 13 2.24 23.80 10.74
N PHE A 14 2.01 23.47 12.01
CA PHE A 14 0.65 23.24 12.46
C PHE A 14 -0.13 24.54 12.26
N PRO A 15 -1.36 24.51 11.72
CA PRO A 15 -2.14 23.31 11.38
C PRO A 15 -1.75 22.68 10.03
N LEU A 16 -1.78 21.34 9.97
CA LEU A 16 -1.64 20.61 8.71
C LEU A 16 -2.74 21.04 7.73
N LEU A 17 -2.39 21.29 6.47
CA LEU A 17 -3.37 21.69 5.46
C LEU A 17 -4.42 20.58 5.25
N PRO A 18 -5.72 20.89 5.42
CA PRO A 18 -6.78 19.92 5.21
C PRO A 18 -6.78 19.34 3.79
N LEU A 19 -7.20 18.08 3.67
CA LEU A 19 -7.33 17.35 2.43
C LEU A 19 -8.75 16.81 2.30
N GLN A 20 -9.27 16.85 1.09
CA GLN A 20 -10.50 16.15 0.75
C GLN A 20 -10.26 14.64 0.78
N LEU A 21 -11.30 13.89 1.16
CA LEU A 21 -11.30 12.44 1.09
C LEU A 21 -11.05 11.96 -0.35
N PRO A 22 -10.34 10.84 -0.55
CA PRO A 22 -10.29 10.18 -1.85
C PRO A 22 -11.69 9.95 -2.38
N SER A 23 -11.91 10.19 -3.67
CA SER A 23 -13.15 9.82 -4.35
C SER A 23 -13.36 8.29 -4.30
N PRO A 24 -14.59 7.78 -4.51
CA PRO A 24 -14.78 6.35 -4.74
C PRO A 24 -13.84 5.85 -5.84
N MET A 25 -13.19 4.70 -5.62
CA MET A 25 -12.17 4.12 -6.51
C MET A 25 -10.87 4.93 -6.67
N GLU A 26 -10.67 5.99 -5.89
CA GLU A 26 -9.41 6.74 -5.83
C GLU A 26 -8.54 6.25 -4.67
N THR A 27 -7.24 6.13 -4.93
CA THR A 27 -6.24 5.85 -3.89
C THR A 27 -5.24 6.99 -3.83
N HIS A 28 -5.05 7.58 -2.65
CA HIS A 28 -3.93 8.47 -2.41
C HIS A 28 -2.73 7.65 -1.91
N VAL A 29 -1.56 7.86 -2.49
CA VAL A 29 -0.33 7.16 -2.10
C VAL A 29 0.68 8.18 -1.57
N TRP A 30 1.08 7.98 -0.32
CA TRP A 30 2.07 8.81 0.37
C TRP A 30 3.35 8.01 0.53
N PHE A 31 4.50 8.63 0.35
CA PHE A 31 5.78 7.95 0.60
C PHE A 31 6.83 8.89 1.19
N VAL A 32 7.85 8.28 1.82
CA VAL A 32 9.05 8.96 2.31
C VAL A 32 10.27 8.11 2.04
N LEU A 33 11.38 8.77 1.70
CA LEU A 33 12.70 8.17 1.55
C LEU A 33 13.49 8.44 2.83
N PRO A 34 13.69 7.44 3.72
CA PRO A 34 14.33 7.67 5.02
C PRO A 34 15.72 8.29 4.92
N ASP A 35 16.48 7.98 3.88
CA ASP A 35 17.86 8.45 3.70
C ASP A 35 17.95 9.92 3.25
N GLU A 36 16.90 10.45 2.62
CA GLU A 36 16.81 11.87 2.26
C GLU A 36 16.45 12.75 3.47
N PHE A 37 15.91 12.16 4.53
CA PHE A 37 15.47 12.89 5.72
C PHE A 37 16.64 13.14 6.69
N LYS A 38 17.21 14.35 6.71
CA LYS A 38 18.42 14.67 7.51
C LYS A 38 18.17 15.51 8.76
N SER A 39 16.98 16.09 8.92
CA SER A 39 16.71 17.04 10.01
C SER A 39 16.39 16.35 11.33
N VAL A 40 17.29 16.45 12.29
CA VAL A 40 17.11 15.92 13.65
C VAL A 40 15.98 16.64 14.39
N SER A 41 15.84 17.96 14.21
CA SER A 41 14.78 18.74 14.87
C SER A 41 13.38 18.28 14.43
N LEU A 42 13.20 17.95 13.16
CA LEU A 42 11.94 17.41 12.66
C LEU A 42 11.68 15.99 13.17
N LEU A 43 12.72 15.14 13.28
CA LEU A 43 12.55 13.81 13.88
C LEU A 43 12.06 13.92 15.33
N ASN A 44 12.59 14.88 16.11
CA ASN A 44 12.11 15.13 17.47
C ASN A 44 10.65 15.60 17.48
N GLN A 45 10.25 16.49 16.55
CA GLN A 45 8.84 16.90 16.41
C GLN A 45 7.93 15.73 16.03
N TYR A 46 8.38 14.84 15.14
CA TYR A 46 7.64 13.64 14.76
C TYR A 46 7.48 12.67 15.92
N MET A 47 8.48 12.55 16.79
CA MET A 47 8.37 11.74 17.99
C MET A 47 7.17 12.20 18.84
N GLU A 48 6.94 13.51 18.95
CA GLU A 48 5.81 14.07 19.69
C GLU A 48 4.42 13.79 19.08
N LEU A 49 4.36 13.26 17.85
CA LEU A 49 3.10 12.84 17.23
C LEU A 49 2.67 11.43 17.63
N LEU A 50 3.59 10.60 18.14
CA LEU A 50 3.33 9.20 18.45
C LEU A 50 2.64 9.05 19.81
N SER A 51 1.78 8.04 19.93
CA SER A 51 1.25 7.62 21.24
C SER A 51 2.39 7.06 22.12
N PRO A 52 2.22 7.02 23.46
CA PRO A 52 3.22 6.44 24.35
C PRO A 52 3.67 5.03 23.97
N CYS A 53 2.72 4.16 23.60
CA CYS A 53 3.00 2.78 23.15
C CYS A 53 3.83 2.75 21.85
N GLU A 54 3.57 3.67 20.92
CA GLU A 54 4.37 3.75 19.69
C GLU A 54 5.74 4.35 19.92
N LYS A 55 5.87 5.34 20.82
CA LYS A 55 7.17 5.87 21.25
C LYS A 55 8.02 4.75 21.83
N GLU A 56 7.48 3.96 22.76
CA GLU A 56 8.18 2.82 23.36
C GLU A 56 8.60 1.79 22.32
N ASN A 57 7.71 1.39 21.42
CA ASN A 57 8.04 0.45 20.34
C ASN A 57 9.16 1.00 19.42
N VAL A 58 9.12 2.29 19.04
CA VAL A 58 10.19 2.91 18.24
C VAL A 58 11.52 2.88 18.99
N LEU A 59 11.53 3.28 20.26
CA LEU A 59 12.75 3.32 21.09
C LEU A 59 13.32 1.91 21.37
N SER A 60 12.48 0.88 21.37
CA SER A 60 12.92 -0.52 21.54
C SER A 60 13.69 -1.08 20.33
N MET A 61 13.57 -0.46 19.15
CA MET A 61 14.26 -0.90 17.95
C MET A 61 15.77 -0.71 18.10
N ARG A 62 16.56 -1.73 17.73
CA ARG A 62 18.02 -1.68 17.84
C ARG A 62 18.65 -0.98 16.63
N GLY A 63 19.25 0.18 16.86
CA GLY A 63 20.02 0.92 15.86
C GLY A 63 19.26 2.09 15.25
N ASP A 64 19.95 3.22 15.13
CA ASP A 64 19.40 4.53 14.78
C ASP A 64 18.61 4.51 13.46
N GLN A 65 19.09 3.76 12.46
CA GLN A 65 18.43 3.66 11.17
C GLN A 65 17.08 2.92 11.25
N LEU A 66 16.98 1.87 12.09
CA LEU A 66 15.71 1.17 12.30
C LEU A 66 14.74 2.02 13.13
N GLN A 67 15.23 2.71 14.16
CA GLN A 67 14.42 3.65 14.94
C GLN A 67 13.86 4.77 14.06
N LYS A 68 14.71 5.39 13.23
CA LYS A 68 14.32 6.43 12.28
C LYS A 68 13.27 5.93 11.30
N ARG A 69 13.44 4.74 10.71
CA ARG A 69 12.44 4.14 9.81
C ARG A 69 11.12 3.87 10.52
N ALA A 70 11.15 3.32 11.73
CA ALA A 70 9.94 3.05 12.51
C ALA A 70 9.19 4.34 12.87
N LEU A 71 9.91 5.40 13.25
CA LEU A 71 9.36 6.73 13.50
C LEU A 71 8.71 7.32 12.25
N LEU A 72 9.43 7.31 11.12
CA LEU A 72 8.93 7.84 9.84
C LEU A 72 7.70 7.05 9.36
N ALA A 73 7.65 5.73 9.55
CA ALA A 73 6.48 4.92 9.22
C ALA A 73 5.23 5.34 10.02
N ARG A 74 5.37 5.56 11.34
CA ARG A 74 4.26 6.03 12.17
C ARG A 74 3.82 7.44 11.81
N THR A 75 4.78 8.30 11.50
CA THR A 75 4.52 9.67 11.07
C THR A 75 3.77 9.68 9.73
N LEU A 76 4.23 8.89 8.76
CA LEU A 76 3.64 8.77 7.42
C LEU A 76 2.20 8.27 7.46
N VAL A 77 1.81 7.49 8.46
CA VAL A 77 0.42 7.07 8.63
C VAL A 77 -0.39 8.18 9.31
N ARG A 78 0.11 8.72 10.42
CA ARG A 78 -0.62 9.72 11.20
C ARG A 78 -0.90 11.02 10.46
N THR A 79 0.12 11.59 9.82
CA THR A 79 0.00 12.95 9.30
C THR A 79 -0.92 13.05 8.08
N PRO A 80 -0.93 12.13 7.10
CA PRO A 80 -1.91 12.18 6.02
C PRO A 80 -3.32 11.86 6.51
N ILE A 81 -3.47 10.86 7.39
CA ILE A 81 -4.78 10.49 7.94
C ILE A 81 -5.43 11.67 8.65
N ALA A 82 -4.69 12.37 9.51
CA ALA A 82 -5.17 13.53 10.25
C ALA A 82 -5.58 14.72 9.35
N ARG A 83 -5.09 14.76 8.10
CA ARG A 83 -5.42 15.82 7.15
C ARG A 83 -6.76 15.60 6.46
N TYR A 84 -7.24 14.36 6.35
CA TYR A 84 -8.50 14.10 5.68
C TYR A 84 -9.67 14.67 6.47
N GLN A 85 -10.41 15.57 5.84
CA GLN A 85 -11.58 16.21 6.44
C GLN A 85 -12.73 15.20 6.50
N ILE A 86 -12.97 14.67 7.69
CA ILE A 86 -14.15 13.87 7.98
C ILE A 86 -15.10 14.77 8.79
N ASN A 87 -16.33 14.93 8.31
CA ASN A 87 -17.36 15.74 8.96
C ASN A 87 -16.93 17.19 9.29
N ASN A 88 -16.05 17.78 8.47
CA ASN A 88 -15.48 19.12 8.67
C ASN A 88 -14.68 19.31 9.96
N HIS A 89 -14.24 18.24 10.63
CA HIS A 89 -13.44 18.33 11.84
C HIS A 89 -11.94 18.25 11.53
N VAL A 90 -11.14 19.06 12.25
CA VAL A 90 -9.67 18.96 12.24
C VAL A 90 -9.26 17.89 13.23
N VAL A 91 -8.54 16.88 12.76
CA VAL A 91 -8.07 15.78 13.61
C VAL A 91 -6.63 16.04 14.04
N ASP A 92 -6.36 15.93 15.33
CA ASP A 92 -4.99 15.95 15.85
C ASP A 92 -4.32 14.60 15.52
N PRO A 93 -3.16 14.57 14.84
CA PRO A 93 -2.42 13.33 14.60
C PRO A 93 -2.18 12.51 15.87
N ARG A 94 -2.01 13.17 17.03
CA ARG A 94 -1.75 12.54 18.33
C ARG A 94 -2.96 11.79 18.89
N SER A 95 -4.18 12.20 18.52
CA SER A 95 -5.40 11.55 19.00
C SER A 95 -5.78 10.30 18.20
N LEU A 96 -5.17 10.09 17.02
CA LEU A 96 -5.41 8.90 16.21
C LEU A 96 -5.04 7.62 16.97
N LYS A 97 -6.02 6.71 17.06
CA LYS A 97 -5.88 5.40 17.71
C LYS A 97 -5.86 4.31 16.65
N PHE A 98 -4.95 3.35 16.78
CA PHE A 98 -4.83 2.23 15.87
C PHE A 98 -4.98 0.92 16.63
N LYS A 99 -5.70 -0.03 16.03
CA LYS A 99 -5.74 -1.42 16.48
C LYS A 99 -5.13 -2.32 15.40
N LYS A 100 -4.72 -3.52 15.76
CA LYS A 100 -4.40 -4.56 14.79
C LYS A 100 -5.59 -5.51 14.69
N ASN A 101 -5.95 -5.93 13.49
CA ASN A 101 -6.88 -7.04 13.32
C ASN A 101 -6.24 -8.37 13.77
N ILE A 102 -7.00 -9.47 13.70
CA ILE A 102 -6.54 -10.80 14.12
C ILE A 102 -5.29 -11.31 13.35
N HIS A 103 -4.97 -10.70 12.21
CA HIS A 103 -3.83 -11.04 11.36
C HIS A 103 -2.70 -9.99 11.42
N GLY A 104 -2.80 -9.01 12.33
CA GLY A 104 -1.78 -8.00 12.53
C GLY A 104 -1.87 -6.77 11.62
N LYS A 105 -2.83 -6.69 10.69
CA LYS A 105 -3.03 -5.51 9.84
C LYS A 105 -3.50 -4.34 10.70
N PRO A 106 -2.82 -3.18 10.68
CA PRO A 106 -3.25 -2.01 11.44
C PRO A 106 -4.50 -1.39 10.80
N GLU A 107 -5.44 -1.01 11.66
CA GLU A 107 -6.71 -0.39 11.32
C GLU A 107 -6.92 0.83 12.22
N LEU A 108 -7.56 1.85 11.67
CA LEU A 108 -7.87 3.07 12.39
C LEU A 108 -9.12 2.86 13.25
N VAL A 109 -9.04 3.28 14.50
CA VAL A 109 -10.17 3.29 15.43
C VAL A 109 -10.74 4.70 15.42
N TRP A 110 -12.00 4.80 15.04
CA TRP A 110 -12.75 6.05 15.07
C TRP A 110 -13.69 6.02 16.26
N GLU A 111 -13.64 7.08 17.07
CA GLU A 111 -14.62 7.32 18.11
C GLU A 111 -15.79 8.04 17.43
N SER A 112 -16.90 7.32 17.19
CA SER A 112 -18.16 7.93 16.77
C SER A 112 -18.95 8.32 18.02
N ASP A 113 -19.16 9.60 18.26
CA ASP A 113 -19.97 10.10 19.39
C ASP A 113 -21.46 9.72 19.27
N ASP A 114 -21.87 9.28 18.08
CA ASP A 114 -23.25 9.15 17.62
C ASP A 114 -23.59 7.73 17.13
N GLY A 115 -22.72 6.74 17.40
CA GLY A 115 -22.99 5.32 17.14
C GLY A 115 -23.17 4.95 15.65
N GLN A 116 -22.85 5.87 14.73
CA GLN A 116 -22.89 5.64 13.28
C GLN A 116 -21.56 5.13 12.73
N CYS A 117 -21.67 4.41 11.61
CA CYS A 117 -20.70 3.54 10.92
C CYS A 117 -19.20 3.82 11.15
N PRO A 118 -18.34 2.77 11.12
CA PRO A 118 -16.90 2.96 11.03
C PRO A 118 -16.59 3.90 9.86
N SER A 119 -15.74 4.89 10.11
CA SER A 119 -15.32 5.89 9.12
C SER A 119 -14.93 5.25 7.80
N PRO A 120 -15.16 5.94 6.68
CA PRO A 120 -14.86 5.41 5.37
C PRO A 120 -13.37 5.13 5.12
N LEU A 121 -12.43 5.63 5.94
CA LEU A 121 -11.01 5.56 5.62
C LEU A 121 -10.38 4.19 5.92
N HIS A 122 -9.81 3.59 4.87
CA HIS A 122 -8.93 2.43 4.96
C HIS A 122 -7.51 2.83 4.57
N PHE A 123 -6.52 2.21 5.20
CA PHE A 123 -5.13 2.42 4.83
C PHE A 123 -4.33 1.12 4.86
N ASN A 124 -3.20 1.13 4.15
CA ASN A 124 -2.20 0.09 4.27
C ASN A 124 -0.81 0.68 4.11
N ILE A 125 0.20 0.03 4.72
CA ILE A 125 1.57 0.50 4.72
C ILE A 125 2.50 -0.62 4.21
N SER A 126 3.51 -0.25 3.42
CA SER A 126 4.62 -1.12 3.07
C SER A 126 5.94 -0.35 3.13
N HIS A 127 7.04 -1.06 3.36
CA HIS A 127 8.35 -0.46 3.48
C HIS A 127 9.46 -1.39 2.99
N THR A 128 10.44 -0.79 2.33
CA THR A 128 11.76 -1.39 2.06
C THR A 128 12.79 -0.78 3.01
N SER A 129 14.07 -1.08 2.79
CA SER A 129 15.17 -0.34 3.41
C SER A 129 15.16 1.16 3.06
N SER A 130 14.80 1.51 1.83
CA SER A 130 15.04 2.84 1.29
C SER A 130 13.77 3.65 1.05
N LEU A 131 12.59 3.06 1.21
CA LEU A 131 11.30 3.71 1.00
C LEU A 131 10.23 3.20 1.96
N ILE A 132 9.35 4.10 2.42
CA ILE A 132 8.14 3.75 3.17
C ILE A 132 6.96 4.34 2.41
N ALA A 133 5.93 3.55 2.12
CA ALA A 133 4.72 3.96 1.42
C ALA A 133 3.45 3.65 2.23
N CYS A 134 2.45 4.51 2.12
CA CYS A 134 1.14 4.40 2.73
C CYS A 134 0.06 4.70 1.68
N GLY A 135 -0.81 3.74 1.43
CA GLY A 135 -2.00 3.93 0.58
C GLY A 135 -3.23 4.21 1.44
N VAL A 136 -4.09 5.13 0.99
CA VAL A 136 -5.33 5.51 1.66
C VAL A 136 -6.50 5.51 0.67
N THR A 137 -7.60 4.88 1.05
CA THR A 137 -8.85 4.74 0.28
C THR A 137 -10.07 5.05 1.15
N VAL A 138 -11.21 5.22 0.49
CA VAL A 138 -12.53 5.43 1.10
C VAL A 138 -13.43 4.23 0.77
N ASN A 139 -14.12 3.68 1.77
CA ASN A 139 -15.10 2.58 1.70
C ASN A 139 -14.61 1.28 1.05
N SER A 140 -13.30 1.13 0.82
CA SER A 140 -12.73 -0.03 0.15
C SER A 140 -11.46 -0.50 0.85
N PRO A 141 -11.34 -1.79 1.20
CA PRO A 141 -10.11 -2.37 1.71
C PRO A 141 -8.97 -2.17 0.72
N ILE A 142 -7.82 -1.72 1.23
CA ILE A 142 -6.60 -1.50 0.45
C ILE A 142 -5.46 -2.39 0.94
N GLY A 143 -4.61 -2.79 0.00
CA GLY A 143 -3.25 -3.25 0.22
C GLY A 143 -2.27 -2.50 -0.67
N ILE A 144 -1.09 -2.19 -0.14
CA ILE A 144 0.03 -1.62 -0.89
C ILE A 144 1.26 -2.47 -0.63
N ASP A 145 2.05 -2.70 -1.67
CA ASP A 145 3.38 -3.25 -1.53
C ASP A 145 4.40 -2.53 -2.41
N VAL A 146 5.64 -2.46 -1.94
CA VAL A 146 6.73 -1.75 -2.60
C VAL A 146 8.00 -2.58 -2.56
N GLU A 147 8.72 -2.62 -3.67
CA GLU A 147 10.02 -3.30 -3.74
C GLU A 147 11.03 -2.49 -4.57
N GLU A 148 12.31 -2.60 -4.20
CA GLU A 148 13.40 -1.95 -4.93
C GLU A 148 13.53 -2.56 -6.33
N LYS A 149 13.56 -1.72 -7.37
CA LYS A 149 13.66 -2.20 -8.76
C LYS A 149 14.89 -3.06 -8.98
N GLN A 150 16.02 -2.68 -8.39
CA GLN A 150 17.30 -3.39 -8.50
C GLN A 150 17.48 -4.48 -7.44
N ARG A 151 16.41 -4.90 -6.76
CA ARG A 151 16.48 -5.95 -5.74
C ARG A 151 17.15 -7.20 -6.30
N LYS A 152 18.30 -7.53 -5.72
CA LYS A 152 19.05 -8.75 -6.07
C LYS A 152 18.40 -9.94 -5.38
N ILE A 153 17.98 -10.91 -6.20
CA ILE A 153 17.48 -12.19 -5.70
C ILE A 153 18.68 -13.14 -5.68
N LYS A 154 19.15 -13.51 -4.48
CA LYS A 154 20.35 -14.33 -4.31
C LYS A 154 20.22 -15.75 -4.87
N ASN A 155 18.98 -16.23 -5.01
CA ASN A 155 18.65 -17.59 -5.42
C ASN A 155 18.08 -17.60 -6.85
N ASN A 156 17.97 -18.80 -7.43
CA ASN A 156 17.29 -19.00 -8.71
C ASN A 156 15.83 -18.51 -8.63
N ILE A 157 15.49 -17.50 -9.44
CA ILE A 157 14.18 -16.83 -9.48
C ILE A 157 13.06 -17.84 -9.74
N LEU A 158 13.26 -18.75 -10.69
CA LEU A 158 12.27 -19.78 -11.02
C LEU A 158 12.09 -20.79 -9.89
N ALA A 159 13.16 -21.15 -9.17
CA ALA A 159 13.03 -22.02 -7.99
C ALA A 159 12.18 -21.36 -6.90
N PHE A 160 12.34 -20.05 -6.71
CA PHE A 160 11.55 -19.28 -5.76
C PHE A 160 10.09 -19.13 -6.24
N ALA A 161 9.88 -18.79 -7.51
CA ALA A 161 8.55 -18.72 -8.11
C ALA A 161 7.81 -20.06 -7.97
N ARG A 162 8.44 -21.21 -8.24
CA ARG A 162 7.82 -22.54 -8.05
C ARG A 162 7.35 -22.82 -6.62
N ARG A 163 7.94 -22.17 -5.62
CA ARG A 163 7.54 -22.34 -4.21
C ARG A 163 6.30 -21.54 -3.86
N TYR A 164 6.12 -20.35 -4.45
CA TYR A 164 5.08 -19.41 -4.03
C TYR A 164 4.04 -19.08 -5.09
N PHE A 165 4.38 -19.07 -6.37
CA PHE A 165 3.50 -18.66 -7.46
C PHE A 165 2.71 -19.83 -8.05
N SER A 166 1.63 -19.49 -8.76
CA SER A 166 0.82 -20.48 -9.48
C SER A 166 1.59 -21.04 -10.68
N LEU A 167 1.11 -22.17 -11.22
CA LEU A 167 1.75 -22.80 -12.39
C LEU A 167 1.81 -21.83 -13.58
N TYR A 168 0.72 -21.09 -13.82
CA TYR A 168 0.64 -20.11 -14.90
C TYR A 168 1.69 -18.99 -14.75
N GLU A 169 1.84 -18.43 -13.56
CA GLU A 169 2.83 -17.39 -13.27
C GLU A 169 4.27 -17.90 -13.44
N VAL A 170 4.53 -19.15 -13.05
CA VAL A 170 5.83 -19.80 -13.22
C VAL A 170 6.14 -20.03 -14.70
N GLU A 171 5.17 -20.50 -15.49
CA GLU A 171 5.31 -20.68 -16.93
C GLU A 171 5.56 -19.34 -17.63
N HIS A 172 4.80 -18.30 -17.28
CA HIS A 172 4.99 -16.94 -17.78
C HIS A 172 6.41 -16.43 -17.51
N LEU A 173 6.90 -16.56 -16.27
CA LEU A 173 8.28 -16.18 -15.93
C LEU A 173 9.32 -17.03 -16.66
N SER A 174 9.07 -18.32 -16.86
CA SER A 174 9.99 -19.23 -17.53
C SER A 174 10.11 -18.95 -19.04
N ALA A 175 9.11 -18.34 -19.65
CA ALA A 175 9.13 -17.94 -21.05
C ALA A 175 10.02 -16.72 -21.33
N ILE A 176 10.36 -15.93 -20.30
CA ILE A 176 11.21 -14.75 -20.42
C ILE A 176 12.68 -15.18 -20.48
N SER A 177 13.32 -14.97 -21.62
CA SER A 177 14.72 -15.35 -21.86
C SER A 177 15.73 -14.37 -21.25
N ASP A 178 15.41 -13.08 -21.22
CA ASP A 178 16.27 -12.06 -20.62
C ASP A 178 16.18 -12.13 -19.09
N SER A 179 17.30 -12.36 -18.42
CA SER A 179 17.35 -12.55 -16.97
C SER A 179 16.95 -11.31 -16.17
N GLU A 180 17.24 -10.11 -16.69
CA GLU A 180 16.93 -8.86 -16.02
C GLU A 180 15.44 -8.55 -16.16
N VAL A 181 14.86 -8.78 -17.35
CA VAL A 181 13.41 -8.69 -17.55
C VAL A 181 12.67 -9.72 -16.70
N GLN A 182 13.13 -10.98 -16.66
CA GLN A 182 12.54 -12.04 -15.82
C GLN A 182 12.55 -11.65 -14.34
N ARG A 183 13.64 -11.02 -13.88
CA ARG A 183 13.76 -10.54 -12.51
C ARG A 183 12.80 -9.38 -12.22
N GLN A 184 12.68 -8.43 -13.13
CA GLN A 184 11.75 -7.32 -13.00
C GLN A 184 10.29 -7.81 -12.95
N GLU A 185 9.91 -8.72 -13.85
CA GLU A 185 8.57 -9.32 -13.85
C GLU A 185 8.30 -10.14 -12.59
N PHE A 186 9.28 -10.88 -12.09
CA PHE A 186 9.15 -11.57 -10.82
C PHE A 186 8.88 -10.60 -9.66
N VAL A 187 9.60 -9.47 -9.60
CA VAL A 187 9.39 -8.46 -8.55
C VAL A 187 8.01 -7.83 -8.67
N LYS A 188 7.55 -7.51 -9.88
CA LYS A 188 6.19 -6.97 -10.12
C LYS A 188 5.11 -7.96 -9.68
N LEU A 189 5.22 -9.23 -10.07
CA LEU A 189 4.28 -10.26 -9.64
C LEU A 189 4.29 -10.42 -8.12
N TRP A 190 5.46 -10.40 -7.49
CA TRP A 190 5.59 -10.46 -6.04
C TRP A 190 4.79 -9.35 -5.36
N ILE A 191 5.05 -8.09 -5.71
CA ILE A 191 4.36 -6.95 -5.07
C ILE A 191 2.86 -6.92 -5.37
N LEU A 192 2.42 -7.39 -6.54
CA LEU A 192 0.99 -7.51 -6.85
C LEU A 192 0.31 -8.53 -5.94
N LYS A 193 0.94 -9.70 -5.74
CA LYS A 193 0.41 -10.75 -4.84
C LYS A 193 0.40 -10.30 -3.38
N GLU A 194 1.46 -9.62 -2.94
CA GLU A 194 1.54 -9.00 -1.61
C GLU A 194 0.45 -7.95 -1.39
N ALA A 195 0.27 -7.04 -2.34
CA ALA A 195 -0.75 -6.01 -2.27
C ALA A 195 -2.15 -6.64 -2.16
N TYR A 196 -2.43 -7.69 -2.93
CA TYR A 196 -3.68 -8.43 -2.83
C TYR A 196 -3.90 -9.06 -1.45
N VAL A 197 -2.92 -9.80 -0.93
CA VAL A 197 -3.02 -10.43 0.40
C VAL A 197 -3.17 -9.40 1.51
N LYS A 198 -2.49 -8.26 1.40
CA LYS A 198 -2.64 -7.12 2.31
C LYS A 198 -4.03 -6.50 2.21
N ALA A 199 -4.61 -6.41 1.02
CA ALA A 199 -5.97 -5.90 0.82
C ALA A 199 -7.00 -6.81 1.49
N LEU A 200 -6.88 -8.13 1.32
CA LEU A 200 -7.71 -9.13 2.02
C LEU A 200 -7.61 -9.02 3.55
N GLY A 201 -6.48 -8.55 4.06
CA GLY A 201 -6.26 -8.35 5.49
C GLY A 201 -6.15 -9.64 6.31
N ARG A 202 -5.98 -10.79 5.64
CA ARG A 202 -5.93 -12.13 6.27
C ARG A 202 -4.51 -12.61 6.61
N GLY A 203 -3.49 -11.80 6.29
CA GLY A 203 -2.09 -12.17 6.44
C GLY A 203 -1.65 -13.30 5.49
N PHE A 204 -0.34 -13.53 5.41
CA PHE A 204 0.27 -14.52 4.51
C PHE A 204 -0.26 -15.94 4.68
N SER A 205 -0.55 -16.34 5.93
CA SER A 205 -0.94 -17.72 6.24
C SER A 205 -2.32 -18.09 5.70
N ALA A 206 -3.21 -17.11 5.49
CA ALA A 206 -4.59 -17.35 5.10
C ALA A 206 -4.85 -17.24 3.59
N ALA A 207 -3.88 -16.72 2.83
CA ALA A 207 -3.94 -16.66 1.37
C ALA A 207 -2.57 -17.02 0.79
N PRO A 208 -2.20 -18.32 0.78
CA PRO A 208 -0.95 -18.76 0.18
C PRO A 208 -0.92 -18.34 -1.30
N PHE A 209 0.19 -17.78 -1.75
CA PHE A 209 0.32 -17.22 -3.10
C PHE A 209 -0.02 -18.20 -4.24
N LYS A 210 -0.02 -19.51 -3.97
CA LYS A 210 -0.37 -20.56 -4.95
C LYS A 210 -1.86 -20.73 -5.20
N THR A 211 -2.72 -20.28 -4.28
CA THR A 211 -4.18 -20.50 -4.38
C THR A 211 -4.86 -19.48 -5.30
N PHE A 212 -4.10 -18.53 -5.83
CA PHE A 212 -4.59 -17.55 -6.79
C PHE A 212 -3.52 -17.19 -7.82
N THR A 213 -3.96 -16.77 -8.99
CA THR A 213 -3.13 -16.35 -10.11
C THR A 213 -3.40 -14.89 -10.42
N ILE A 214 -2.33 -14.12 -10.57
CA ILE A 214 -2.37 -12.76 -11.11
C ILE A 214 -2.07 -12.84 -12.61
N ARG A 215 -2.95 -12.25 -13.41
CA ARG A 215 -2.80 -12.19 -14.86
C ARG A 215 -3.01 -10.77 -15.36
N GLU A 216 -2.24 -10.38 -16.35
CA GLU A 216 -2.58 -9.22 -17.18
C GLU A 216 -3.59 -9.67 -18.24
N LYS A 217 -4.74 -9.01 -18.28
CA LYS A 217 -5.74 -9.19 -19.31
C LYS A 217 -5.44 -8.20 -20.43
N ASP A 218 -5.19 -8.72 -21.63
CA ASP A 218 -5.02 -7.89 -22.82
C ASP A 218 -6.24 -7.01 -23.03
N ALA A 219 -5.99 -5.71 -23.22
CA ALA A 219 -7.04 -4.72 -23.36
C ALA A 219 -7.81 -4.95 -24.67
N THR A 220 -9.02 -5.52 -24.59
CA THR A 220 -9.96 -5.43 -25.70
C THR A 220 -10.44 -3.97 -25.80
N ASN A 221 -9.83 -3.22 -26.72
CA ASN A 221 -10.23 -1.88 -27.19
C ASN A 221 -10.03 -0.65 -26.28
N SER A 222 -9.35 -0.75 -25.12
CA SER A 222 -9.13 0.41 -24.21
C SER A 222 -7.69 0.72 -23.83
N GLY A 223 -6.69 0.02 -24.38
CA GLY A 223 -5.26 0.37 -24.25
C GLY A 223 -4.63 0.27 -22.86
N ALA A 224 -5.36 -0.19 -21.84
CA ALA A 224 -4.82 -0.42 -20.49
C ALA A 224 -4.94 -1.90 -20.12
N SER A 225 -3.82 -2.57 -19.89
CA SER A 225 -3.78 -3.93 -19.33
C SER A 225 -4.41 -3.94 -17.95
N GLU A 226 -5.43 -4.78 -17.75
CA GLU A 226 -6.10 -4.93 -16.46
C GLU A 226 -5.53 -6.15 -15.74
N VAL A 227 -5.08 -5.99 -14.50
CA VAL A 227 -4.61 -7.11 -13.69
C VAL A 227 -5.80 -7.78 -13.01
N VAL A 228 -5.97 -9.08 -13.21
CA VAL A 228 -7.07 -9.89 -12.68
C VAL A 228 -6.53 -10.96 -11.73
N VAL A 229 -7.32 -11.31 -10.72
CA VAL A 229 -7.04 -12.42 -9.80
C VAL A 229 -7.99 -13.57 -10.07
N GLU A 230 -7.44 -14.75 -10.36
CA GLU A 230 -8.19 -15.99 -10.51
C GLU A 230 -7.86 -16.95 -9.36
N SER A 231 -8.88 -17.42 -8.62
CA SER A 231 -8.71 -18.39 -7.53
C SER A 231 -8.78 -19.84 -8.05
N SER A 232 -7.95 -20.74 -7.52
CA SER A 232 -7.97 -22.17 -7.86
C SER A 232 -9.08 -22.96 -7.17
N ASP A 233 -9.54 -22.51 -6.00
CA ASP A 233 -10.27 -23.38 -5.07
C ASP A 233 -11.80 -23.26 -5.19
N HIS A 234 -12.31 -22.15 -5.74
CA HIS A 234 -13.74 -21.94 -5.99
C HIS A 234 -13.97 -21.02 -7.20
N PRO A 235 -14.47 -21.54 -8.35
CA PRO A 235 -14.76 -20.73 -9.54
C PRO A 235 -15.87 -19.68 -9.33
N VAL A 236 -16.61 -19.74 -8.22
CA VAL A 236 -17.89 -19.03 -8.04
C VAL A 236 -17.85 -17.95 -6.93
N SER A 237 -16.79 -17.84 -6.11
CA SER A 237 -16.86 -17.01 -4.89
C SER A 237 -15.67 -16.07 -4.57
N LEU A 238 -14.75 -15.81 -5.50
CA LEU A 238 -13.86 -14.65 -5.38
C LEU A 238 -13.93 -13.85 -6.68
N THR A 239 -14.78 -12.84 -6.62
CA THR A 239 -15.23 -12.00 -7.73
C THR A 239 -14.07 -11.22 -8.34
N ASN A 240 -14.19 -10.92 -9.64
CA ASN A 240 -13.36 -9.97 -10.42
C ASN A 240 -13.46 -8.50 -9.92
N ASN A 241 -13.67 -8.33 -8.62
CA ASN A 241 -13.92 -7.06 -7.96
C ASN A 241 -12.64 -6.49 -7.36
N TRP A 242 -11.45 -6.89 -7.81
CA TRP A 242 -10.21 -6.27 -7.36
C TRP A 242 -9.65 -5.42 -8.49
N GLN A 243 -9.15 -4.24 -8.13
CA GLN A 243 -8.45 -3.36 -9.04
C GLN A 243 -7.00 -3.22 -8.54
N PHE A 244 -6.07 -3.25 -9.49
CA PHE A 244 -4.66 -3.04 -9.22
C PHE A 244 -4.17 -1.75 -9.87
N GLY A 245 -3.24 -1.09 -9.20
CA GLY A 245 -2.37 -0.08 -9.79
C GLY A 245 -0.93 -0.52 -9.65
N LEU A 246 -0.20 -0.64 -10.75
CA LEU A 246 1.24 -0.90 -10.78
C LEU A 246 1.96 0.33 -11.33
N PHE A 247 2.88 0.89 -10.56
CA PHE A 247 3.58 2.11 -10.93
C PHE A 247 4.94 2.19 -10.24
N GLU A 248 5.70 3.24 -10.56
CA GLU A 248 7.03 3.45 -9.99
C GLU A 248 7.00 4.57 -8.94
N LEU A 249 7.72 4.36 -7.84
CA LEU A 249 7.92 5.37 -6.81
C LEU A 249 9.39 5.80 -6.76
N ALA A 250 9.59 7.12 -6.71
CA ALA A 250 10.91 7.74 -6.66
C ALA A 250 11.92 7.23 -7.71
N SER A 251 11.44 6.72 -8.86
CA SER A 251 12.21 6.06 -9.93
C SER A 251 13.01 4.80 -9.52
N SER A 252 13.08 4.46 -8.23
CA SER A 252 13.90 3.41 -7.66
C SER A 252 13.10 2.18 -7.20
N HIS A 253 11.79 2.32 -7.04
CA HIS A 253 10.91 1.26 -6.55
C HIS A 253 9.76 0.98 -7.51
N TYR A 254 9.33 -0.27 -7.55
CA TYR A 254 8.00 -0.64 -8.01
C TYR A 254 7.03 -0.58 -6.84
N ALA A 255 5.80 -0.17 -7.12
CA ALA A 255 4.71 -0.10 -6.16
C ALA A 255 3.45 -0.70 -6.76
N ALA A 256 2.79 -1.56 -5.99
CA ALA A 256 1.51 -2.15 -6.32
C ALA A 256 0.48 -1.75 -5.27
N VAL A 257 -0.67 -1.27 -5.72
CA VAL A 257 -1.85 -1.04 -4.90
C VAL A 257 -2.92 -2.02 -5.35
N CYS A 258 -3.63 -2.62 -4.40
CA CYS A 258 -4.81 -3.44 -4.64
C CYS A 258 -5.97 -2.92 -3.79
N MET A 259 -7.14 -2.75 -4.40
CA MET A 259 -8.36 -2.33 -3.72
C MET A 259 -9.60 -3.04 -4.27
N GLU A 260 -10.66 -3.15 -3.47
CA GLU A 260 -11.93 -3.73 -3.91
C GLU A 260 -12.75 -2.70 -4.72
N LYS A 261 -13.28 -3.12 -5.87
CA LYS A 261 -14.21 -2.38 -6.72
C LYS A 261 -15.56 -2.29 -6.03
N ASP A 262 -16.22 -1.15 -6.19
CA ASP A 262 -17.57 -0.95 -5.67
C ASP A 262 -18.57 -1.83 -6.45
N LYS A 263 -19.45 -2.54 -5.74
CA LYS A 263 -20.46 -3.42 -6.37
C LYS A 263 -21.59 -2.64 -7.05
N THR A 264 -21.64 -1.33 -6.86
CA THR A 264 -22.75 -0.47 -7.30
C THR A 264 -22.56 0.18 -8.69
N SER A 265 -21.44 -0.03 -9.36
CA SER A 265 -21.15 0.58 -10.67
C SER A 265 -21.10 -0.46 -11.81
N ASP A 266 -22.27 -1.01 -12.17
CA ASP A 266 -22.50 -1.58 -13.52
C ASP A 266 -22.88 -0.48 -14.54
N VAL A 267 -22.80 0.79 -14.13
CA VAL A 267 -22.98 1.94 -15.01
C VAL A 267 -21.62 2.37 -15.54
N ALA A 268 -21.37 2.02 -16.81
CA ALA A 268 -20.43 2.62 -17.76
C ALA A 268 -19.21 3.36 -17.20
N MET A 269 -18.02 2.83 -17.53
CA MET A 269 -16.72 3.52 -17.47
C MET A 269 -16.83 5.05 -17.52
N ARG A 270 -16.61 5.70 -16.38
CA ARG A 270 -16.11 7.07 -16.32
C ARG A 270 -14.91 7.07 -15.39
N VAL A 271 -13.73 7.01 -16.01
CA VAL A 271 -12.42 7.12 -15.38
C VAL A 271 -12.39 8.35 -14.46
N PRO A 272 -11.92 8.17 -13.22
CA PRO A 272 -10.75 8.94 -12.84
C PRO A 272 -9.69 8.04 -12.20
N MET A 273 -8.70 7.67 -12.98
CA MET A 273 -7.35 7.49 -12.45
C MET A 273 -6.77 8.90 -12.27
N ARG A 274 -6.28 9.21 -11.08
CA ARG A 274 -5.13 10.10 -11.01
C ARG A 274 -4.10 9.62 -9.99
N LEU A 275 -3.12 8.91 -10.53
CA LEU A 275 -1.80 8.75 -9.94
C LEU A 275 -1.18 10.13 -9.79
N THR A 276 -1.33 10.70 -8.60
CA THR A 276 -0.70 11.95 -8.14
C THR A 276 -0.43 11.85 -6.66
#